data_AF-A0A353RQB4-F1
#
_entry.id   AF-A0A353RQB4-F1
#
_cell.length_a   1.000
_cell.length_b   1.000
_cell.length_c   1.000
_cell.angle_alpha   90.00
_cell.angle_beta   90.00
_cell.angle_gamma   90.00
#
_symmetry.space_group_name_H-M   'P 1'
#
loop_
_entity.id
_entity.type
_entity.pdbx_description
1 polymer ?
#
loop_
_entity_poly.entity_id
_entity_poly.type
_entity_poly.pdbx_seq_one_letter_code
_entity_poly.pdbx_strand_id
1 'polypeptide(L)'
;MVVVQYKHLQIECVQGDITRQPDVDAVVNAANAELLPGGGVAGAIHRAAGPRLAEACRPLAPIQPGQAVITPAFNLPNRAVIHCLGPVYGVDTPAETLLSACYRNALRLAEKEGLTSVAFPAISTGIFGYPFSEAARIAIHTVLDEVEQLSAMQRVRFVLYGQNDYQIYAQLLPEIIRLREEYALQALFTDLYELTMMQAYQAEGMLDQAVFTLSVGRLPQERNFLLAAGLGTVLDYLENVRFDQAALDYLSTLPLFKPQFIESLRNFRFTGEVYAIPEGTPFFANEPILEVVAPLPECQFIETYLMNQIHIQTLLATKAQRVVQAAGGRAVVDFGARRIHGVDAAVKGARAFFIGGVNATSNVLAGREYGIAVSGTMAHSYVQAHETELEAFRAFTQLYPKTYLIADTYGSLKGVQHVIELARELGADFHVAGIRLDSGDLVALSRQARQMLDDAGLQQVQIFASGGLDEYKIEKLLAAGAPIDGFGVGTAMGVSKDVPSLDIAYKLTEYAGHGRVKLSSTRTVLAG
;
A
#
# COMPACT_ATOMS: atom_id res chain seq x y z
N MET A 1 -11.58 -23.85 -2.11
CA MET A 1 -10.22 -24.07 -1.59
C MET A 1 -9.29 -23.16 -2.37
N VAL A 2 -8.49 -22.38 -1.65
CA VAL A 2 -7.37 -21.61 -2.21
C VAL A 2 -6.10 -22.40 -1.94
N VAL A 3 -5.21 -22.47 -2.94
CA VAL A 3 -3.92 -23.13 -2.82
C VAL A 3 -2.87 -22.17 -3.39
N VAL A 4 -1.85 -21.87 -2.61
CA VAL A 4 -0.72 -21.04 -3.02
C VAL A 4 0.57 -21.81 -2.74
N GLN A 5 1.50 -21.75 -3.69
CA GLN A 5 2.85 -22.25 -3.48
C GLN A 5 3.73 -21.10 -2.99
N TYR A 6 4.43 -21.31 -1.88
CA TYR A 6 5.39 -20.34 -1.36
C TYR A 6 6.70 -21.06 -1.04
N LYS A 7 7.73 -20.83 -1.86
CA LYS A 7 8.98 -21.62 -1.85
C LYS A 7 8.66 -23.12 -2.01
N HIS A 8 9.09 -23.97 -1.08
CA HIS A 8 8.78 -25.40 -1.07
C HIS A 8 7.47 -25.76 -0.37
N LEU A 9 6.78 -24.79 0.24
CA LEU A 9 5.59 -25.04 1.05
C LEU A 9 4.29 -24.78 0.26
N GLN A 10 3.41 -25.78 0.24
CA GLN A 10 2.02 -25.64 -0.21
C GLN A 10 1.17 -25.10 0.93
N ILE A 11 0.60 -23.90 0.75
CA ILE A 11 -0.29 -23.27 1.73
C ILE A 11 -1.72 -23.31 1.19
N GLU A 12 -2.62 -23.88 1.99
CA GLU A 12 -4.01 -24.11 1.60
C GLU A 12 -4.96 -23.37 2.55
N CYS A 13 -6.03 -22.80 2.00
CA CYS A 13 -7.19 -22.36 2.78
C CYS A 13 -8.40 -23.17 2.34
N VAL A 14 -9.06 -23.83 3.29
CA VAL A 14 -10.28 -24.62 3.03
C VAL A 14 -11.39 -24.20 3.98
N GLN A 15 -12.60 -24.18 3.47
CA GLN A 15 -13.77 -24.19 4.34
C GLN A 15 -14.05 -25.64 4.74
N GLY A 16 -14.14 -25.93 6.03
CA GLY A 16 -14.41 -27.30 6.47
C GLY A 16 -14.27 -27.57 7.96
N ASP A 17 -14.30 -28.86 8.27
CA ASP A 17 -14.17 -29.40 9.63
C ASP A 17 -12.74 -29.90 9.87
N ILE A 18 -12.06 -29.33 10.86
CA ILE A 18 -10.69 -29.67 11.24
C ILE A 18 -10.55 -31.15 11.61
N THR A 19 -11.61 -31.84 12.05
CA THR A 19 -11.52 -33.27 12.39
C THR A 19 -11.62 -34.20 11.18
N ARG A 20 -11.78 -33.66 9.96
CA ARG A 20 -12.01 -34.42 8.72
C ARG A 20 -10.93 -34.14 7.67
N GLN A 21 -9.66 -34.22 8.08
CA GLN A 21 -8.50 -33.92 7.24
C GLN A 21 -7.62 -35.17 7.08
N PRO A 22 -8.02 -36.18 6.30
CA PRO A 22 -7.30 -37.47 6.24
C PRO A 22 -5.96 -37.43 5.50
N ASP A 23 -5.72 -36.35 4.75
CA ASP A 23 -4.56 -36.14 3.89
C ASP A 23 -3.51 -35.20 4.50
N VAL A 24 -3.58 -34.95 5.81
CA VAL A 24 -2.57 -34.21 6.58
C VAL A 24 -2.08 -35.03 7.79
N ASP A 25 -0.82 -34.88 8.16
CA ASP A 25 -0.19 -35.66 9.23
C ASP A 25 -0.71 -35.26 10.61
N ALA A 26 -0.90 -33.97 10.87
CA ALA A 26 -1.40 -33.47 12.14
C ALA A 26 -2.45 -32.37 11.99
N VAL A 27 -3.31 -32.29 13.00
CA VAL A 27 -4.24 -31.17 13.19
C VAL A 27 -3.92 -30.41 14.46
N VAL A 28 -4.09 -29.10 14.41
CA VAL A 28 -3.88 -28.22 15.57
C VAL A 28 -5.19 -28.02 16.33
N ASN A 29 -5.11 -28.20 17.64
CA ASN A 29 -6.15 -27.92 18.58
C ASN A 29 -5.91 -26.57 19.27
N ALA A 30 -6.86 -25.65 19.16
CA ALA A 30 -6.92 -24.44 19.98
C ALA A 30 -7.40 -24.81 21.40
N ALA A 31 -6.45 -25.11 22.28
CA ALA A 31 -6.66 -25.70 23.60
C ALA A 31 -6.82 -24.65 24.71
N ASN A 32 -7.26 -25.10 25.89
CA ASN A 32 -7.14 -24.36 27.16
C ASN A 32 -5.88 -24.82 27.93
N ALA A 33 -5.51 -24.09 28.99
CA ALA A 33 -4.32 -24.39 29.81
C ALA A 33 -4.29 -25.81 30.34
N GLU A 34 -5.44 -26.36 30.75
CA GLU A 34 -5.55 -27.71 31.32
C GLU A 34 -5.61 -28.82 30.26
N LEU A 35 -5.57 -28.46 28.97
CA LEU A 35 -5.72 -29.40 27.84
C LEU A 35 -6.97 -30.29 27.94
N LEU A 36 -8.01 -29.81 28.64
CA LEU A 36 -9.25 -30.54 28.84
C LEU A 36 -10.21 -30.32 27.67
N PRO A 37 -11.15 -31.27 27.42
CA PRO A 37 -12.23 -31.05 26.47
C PRO A 37 -13.00 -29.75 26.78
N GLY A 38 -13.22 -28.92 25.76
CA GLY A 38 -13.91 -27.64 25.89
C GLY A 38 -14.98 -27.43 24.82
N GLY A 39 -15.31 -26.16 24.56
CA GLY A 39 -16.14 -25.75 23.42
C GLY A 39 -15.35 -25.63 22.11
N GLY A 40 -16.04 -25.25 21.03
CA GLY A 40 -15.41 -24.93 19.74
C GLY A 40 -14.55 -26.06 19.16
N VAL A 41 -13.37 -25.68 18.67
CA VAL A 41 -12.39 -26.59 18.04
C VAL A 41 -11.91 -27.68 19.00
N ALA A 42 -11.55 -27.32 20.24
CA ALA A 42 -11.13 -28.31 21.24
C ALA A 42 -12.21 -29.35 21.51
N GLY A 43 -13.46 -28.92 21.67
CA GLY A 43 -14.58 -29.84 21.83
C GLY A 43 -14.73 -30.79 20.65
N ALA A 44 -14.63 -30.27 19.42
CA ALA A 44 -14.75 -31.08 18.20
C ALA A 44 -13.64 -32.13 18.11
N ILE A 45 -12.38 -31.74 18.32
CA ILE A 45 -11.21 -32.61 18.27
C ILE A 45 -11.29 -33.70 19.36
N HIS A 46 -11.61 -33.35 20.61
CA HIS A 46 -11.75 -34.35 21.68
C HIS A 46 -12.90 -35.33 21.45
N ARG A 47 -14.04 -34.88 20.89
CA ARG A 47 -15.15 -35.78 20.54
C ARG A 47 -14.76 -36.76 19.43
N ALA A 48 -14.03 -36.28 18.42
CA ALA A 48 -13.61 -37.10 17.29
C ALA A 48 -12.47 -38.08 17.66
N ALA A 49 -11.48 -37.64 18.44
CA ALA A 49 -10.33 -38.45 18.85
C ALA A 49 -10.67 -39.49 19.94
N GLY A 50 -11.72 -39.25 20.72
CA GLY A 50 -12.15 -40.10 21.82
C GLY A 50 -11.44 -39.81 23.16
N PRO A 51 -11.82 -40.51 24.25
CA PRO A 51 -11.41 -40.18 25.62
C PRO A 51 -9.90 -40.31 25.87
N ARG A 52 -9.22 -41.18 25.11
CA ARG A 52 -7.76 -41.40 25.22
C ARG A 52 -6.94 -40.14 24.93
N LEU A 53 -7.48 -39.20 24.14
CA LEU A 53 -6.84 -37.91 23.91
C LEU A 53 -6.70 -37.11 25.21
N ALA A 54 -7.75 -37.05 26.02
CA ALA A 54 -7.71 -36.35 27.30
C ALA A 54 -6.75 -37.01 28.30
N GLU A 55 -6.64 -38.34 28.29
CA GLU A 55 -5.68 -39.08 29.12
C GLU A 55 -4.23 -38.75 28.74
N ALA A 56 -3.93 -38.68 27.43
CA ALA A 56 -2.60 -38.31 26.94
C ALA A 56 -2.24 -36.84 27.18
N CYS A 57 -3.25 -35.96 27.28
CA CYS A 57 -3.07 -34.55 27.57
C CYS A 57 -2.72 -34.28 29.05
N ARG A 58 -3.25 -35.06 29.99
CA ARG A 58 -3.06 -34.84 31.45
C ARG A 58 -1.60 -34.61 31.89
N PRO A 59 -0.60 -35.41 31.49
CA PRO A 59 0.78 -35.20 31.93
C PRO A 59 1.47 -33.99 31.27
N LEU A 60 0.85 -33.39 30.24
CA LEU A 60 1.39 -32.25 29.50
C LEU A 60 0.80 -30.91 29.97
N ALA A 61 -0.26 -30.95 30.78
CA ALA A 61 -0.91 -29.79 31.35
C ALA A 61 -0.28 -29.41 32.72
N PRO A 62 -0.34 -28.13 33.13
CA PRO A 62 -0.88 -27.01 32.38
C PRO A 62 0.12 -26.43 31.35
N ILE A 63 -0.39 -25.87 30.26
CA ILE A 63 0.40 -25.09 29.30
C ILE A 63 0.07 -23.58 29.42
N GLN A 64 1.01 -22.73 28.98
CA GLN A 64 0.88 -21.27 28.99
C GLN A 64 0.56 -20.70 27.60
N PRO A 65 -0.03 -19.48 27.49
CA PRO A 65 -0.23 -18.83 26.21
C PRO A 65 1.04 -18.82 25.35
N GLY A 66 0.90 -19.12 24.05
CA GLY A 66 2.01 -19.28 23.11
C GLY A 66 2.66 -20.66 23.10
N GLN A 67 2.41 -21.52 24.09
CA GLN A 67 2.99 -22.88 24.12
C GLN A 67 2.22 -23.86 23.23
N ALA A 68 2.94 -24.89 22.77
CA ALA A 68 2.40 -26.01 22.01
C ALA A 68 2.94 -27.35 22.52
N VAL A 69 2.08 -28.36 22.62
CA VAL A 69 2.45 -29.75 22.95
C VAL A 69 1.81 -30.73 21.96
N ILE A 70 2.31 -31.97 21.87
CA ILE A 70 1.86 -32.94 20.86
C ILE A 70 1.45 -34.26 21.52
N THR A 71 0.39 -34.87 20.99
CA THR A 71 -0.08 -36.20 21.36
C THR A 71 -0.41 -37.03 20.11
N PRO A 72 -0.54 -38.37 20.22
CA PRO A 72 -1.19 -39.16 19.18
C PRO A 72 -2.62 -38.68 18.90
N ALA A 73 -3.11 -38.86 17.68
CA ALA A 73 -4.45 -38.39 17.28
C ALA A 73 -5.60 -39.38 17.60
N PHE A 74 -5.27 -40.61 18.00
CA PHE A 74 -6.22 -41.66 18.37
C PHE A 74 -7.23 -41.97 17.25
N ASN A 75 -8.52 -41.67 17.44
CA ASN A 75 -9.56 -42.01 16.47
C ASN A 75 -9.67 -40.99 15.31
N LEU A 76 -8.89 -39.92 15.33
CA LEU A 76 -8.76 -39.03 14.17
C LEU A 76 -8.02 -39.72 13.02
N PRO A 77 -8.25 -39.31 11.77
CA PRO A 77 -7.55 -39.90 10.62
C PRO A 77 -6.06 -39.49 10.52
N ASN A 78 -5.60 -38.64 11.44
CA ASN A 78 -4.26 -38.05 11.47
C ASN A 78 -3.30 -38.87 12.35
N ARG A 79 -2.00 -38.60 12.26
CA ARG A 79 -0.98 -39.21 13.11
C ARG A 79 -0.93 -38.55 14.49
N ALA A 80 -1.00 -37.22 14.53
CA ALA A 80 -0.86 -36.45 15.76
C ALA A 80 -1.88 -35.30 15.90
N VAL A 81 -2.07 -34.84 17.14
CA VAL A 81 -2.74 -33.59 17.47
C VAL A 81 -1.74 -32.69 18.17
N ILE A 82 -1.62 -31.45 17.70
CA ILE A 82 -0.78 -30.42 18.33
C ILE A 82 -1.70 -29.47 19.09
N HIS A 83 -1.53 -29.36 20.39
CA HIS A 83 -2.37 -28.55 21.27
C HIS A 83 -1.66 -27.22 21.54
N CYS A 84 -2.28 -26.13 21.10
CA CYS A 84 -1.77 -24.77 21.30
C CYS A 84 -2.71 -23.98 22.20
N LEU A 85 -2.16 -23.29 23.21
CA LEU A 85 -2.91 -22.30 23.96
C LEU A 85 -2.67 -20.92 23.36
N GLY A 86 -3.66 -20.39 22.65
CA GLY A 86 -3.63 -19.02 22.17
C GLY A 86 -3.92 -18.00 23.28
N PRO A 87 -3.55 -16.72 23.09
CA PRO A 87 -3.86 -15.65 24.04
C PRO A 87 -5.36 -15.32 24.08
N VAL A 88 -5.84 -14.89 25.24
CA VAL A 88 -7.12 -14.22 25.44
C VAL A 88 -6.96 -12.75 25.09
N TYR A 89 -7.69 -12.28 24.07
CA TYR A 89 -7.56 -10.92 23.57
C TYR A 89 -7.99 -9.89 24.62
N GLY A 90 -7.17 -8.84 24.79
CA GLY A 90 -7.37 -7.81 25.82
C GLY A 90 -6.99 -8.24 27.25
N VAL A 91 -6.55 -9.48 27.45
CA VAL A 91 -6.09 -9.98 28.76
C VAL A 91 -4.60 -10.35 28.72
N ASP A 92 -4.21 -11.22 27.79
CA ASP A 92 -2.82 -11.65 27.65
C ASP A 92 -2.02 -10.65 26.82
N THR A 93 -0.84 -10.24 27.29
CA THR A 93 0.01 -9.25 26.63
C THR A 93 1.48 -9.69 26.56
N PRO A 94 2.19 -9.47 25.45
CA PRO A 94 1.71 -8.96 24.16
C PRO A 94 0.97 -10.04 23.34
N ALA A 95 -0.32 -9.81 23.05
CA ALA A 95 -1.21 -10.81 22.45
C ALA A 95 -0.72 -11.29 21.07
N GLU A 96 -0.21 -10.39 20.24
CA GLU A 96 0.31 -10.72 18.91
C GLU A 96 1.49 -11.70 18.98
N THR A 97 2.46 -11.42 19.85
CA THR A 97 3.64 -12.27 20.04
C THR A 97 3.24 -13.65 20.53
N LEU A 98 2.27 -13.74 21.45
CA LEU A 98 1.76 -15.00 21.96
C LEU A 98 1.02 -15.79 20.88
N LEU A 99 0.21 -15.14 20.04
CA LEU A 99 -0.49 -15.79 18.94
C LEU A 99 0.50 -16.32 17.88
N SER A 100 1.49 -15.49 17.48
CA SER A 100 2.58 -15.92 16.60
C SER A 100 3.36 -17.10 17.17
N ALA A 101 3.66 -17.09 18.47
CA ALA A 101 4.32 -18.20 19.15
C ALA A 101 3.53 -19.52 19.03
N CYS A 102 2.20 -19.50 19.07
CA CYS A 102 1.40 -20.73 18.87
C CYS A 102 1.66 -21.37 17.51
N TYR A 103 1.55 -20.60 16.43
CA TYR A 103 1.77 -21.08 15.07
C TYR A 103 3.21 -21.56 14.88
N ARG A 104 4.18 -20.76 15.33
CA ARG A 104 5.61 -21.10 15.29
C ARG A 104 5.91 -22.41 16.03
N ASN A 105 5.50 -22.51 17.28
CA ASN A 105 5.82 -23.66 18.12
C ASN A 105 5.14 -24.93 17.60
N ALA A 106 3.92 -24.82 17.05
CA ALA A 106 3.26 -25.94 16.40
C ALA A 106 4.04 -26.45 15.17
N LEU A 107 4.46 -25.55 14.29
CA LEU A 107 5.23 -25.91 13.10
C LEU A 107 6.57 -26.56 13.46
N ARG A 108 7.30 -25.99 14.42
CA ARG A 108 8.58 -26.54 14.88
C ARG A 108 8.43 -27.90 15.57
N LEU A 109 7.35 -28.10 16.32
CA LEU A 109 7.06 -29.38 16.95
C LEU A 109 6.71 -30.45 15.92
N ALA A 110 5.92 -30.09 14.89
CA ALA A 110 5.63 -30.97 13.77
C ALA A 110 6.91 -31.37 13.00
N GLU A 111 7.78 -30.41 12.71
CA GLU A 111 9.09 -30.63 12.08
C GLU A 111 9.96 -31.60 12.90
N LYS A 112 10.03 -31.39 14.22
CA LYS A 112 10.79 -32.25 15.15
C LYS A 112 10.31 -33.70 15.14
N GLU A 113 9.01 -33.92 14.96
CA GLU A 113 8.39 -35.25 14.89
C GLU A 113 8.37 -35.84 13.46
N GLY A 114 9.02 -35.18 12.49
CA GLY A 114 9.09 -35.64 11.10
C GLY A 114 7.74 -35.66 10.40
N LEU A 115 6.84 -34.75 10.78
CA LEU A 115 5.55 -34.54 10.10
C LEU A 115 5.76 -33.59 8.92
N THR A 116 5.12 -33.90 7.80
CA THR A 116 5.26 -33.14 6.55
C THR A 116 4.07 -32.22 6.27
N SER A 117 2.98 -32.36 7.04
CA SER A 117 1.77 -31.59 6.83
C SER A 117 0.97 -31.29 8.10
N VAL A 118 0.53 -30.04 8.26
CA VAL A 118 -0.22 -29.59 9.45
C VAL A 118 -1.45 -28.78 9.04
N ALA A 119 -2.60 -29.09 9.65
CA ALA A 119 -3.81 -28.28 9.52
C ALA A 119 -4.07 -27.42 10.76
N PHE A 120 -4.27 -26.12 10.57
CA PHE A 120 -4.56 -25.14 11.61
C PHE A 120 -6.02 -24.66 11.57
N PRO A 121 -6.69 -24.49 12.72
CA PRO A 121 -7.85 -23.62 12.84
C PRO A 121 -7.41 -22.14 12.94
N ALA A 122 -8.38 -21.23 12.97
CA ALA A 122 -8.14 -19.84 13.38
C ALA A 122 -8.01 -19.76 14.92
N ILE A 123 -6.78 -19.77 15.43
CA ILE A 123 -6.49 -19.80 16.87
C ILE A 123 -6.95 -18.48 17.53
N SER A 124 -7.49 -18.56 18.75
CA SER A 124 -7.99 -17.43 19.56
C SER A 124 -9.18 -16.62 19.03
N THR A 125 -9.66 -16.85 17.82
CA THR A 125 -10.76 -16.07 17.21
C THR A 125 -12.17 -16.43 17.71
N GLY A 126 -12.31 -17.55 18.42
CA GLY A 126 -13.57 -18.00 19.02
C GLY A 126 -13.77 -17.43 20.43
N ILE A 127 -13.74 -18.31 21.44
CA ILE A 127 -13.99 -17.97 22.85
C ILE A 127 -13.01 -16.89 23.37
N PHE A 128 -11.79 -16.84 22.85
CA PHE A 128 -10.75 -15.90 23.28
C PHE A 128 -10.83 -14.52 22.60
N GLY A 129 -11.78 -14.31 21.67
CA GLY A 129 -12.19 -13.00 21.20
C GLY A 129 -11.18 -12.21 20.37
N TYR A 130 -10.12 -12.84 19.84
CA TYR A 130 -9.15 -12.16 18.99
C TYR A 130 -9.82 -11.66 17.69
N PRO A 131 -9.63 -10.38 17.29
CA PRO A 131 -10.17 -9.88 16.03
C PRO A 131 -9.73 -10.75 14.85
N PHE A 132 -10.69 -11.26 14.10
CA PHE A 132 -10.46 -12.33 13.15
C PHE A 132 -9.44 -11.95 12.06
N SER A 133 -9.60 -10.76 11.46
CA SER A 133 -8.71 -10.29 10.40
C SER A 133 -7.27 -10.07 10.89
N GLU A 134 -7.08 -9.58 12.11
CA GLU A 134 -5.75 -9.40 12.72
C GLU A 134 -5.11 -10.76 12.99
N ALA A 135 -5.85 -11.69 13.61
CA ALA A 135 -5.37 -13.06 13.85
C ALA A 135 -5.01 -13.79 12.55
N ALA A 136 -5.79 -13.59 11.49
CA ALA A 136 -5.53 -14.18 10.19
C ALA A 136 -4.22 -13.67 9.58
N ARG A 137 -3.94 -12.37 9.66
CA ARG A 137 -2.65 -11.79 9.23
C ARG A 137 -1.50 -12.39 10.03
N ILE A 138 -1.59 -12.41 11.37
CA ILE A 138 -0.54 -12.97 12.24
C ILE A 138 -0.25 -14.44 11.89
N ALA A 139 -1.30 -15.24 11.69
CA ALA A 139 -1.19 -16.64 11.32
C ALA A 139 -0.46 -16.84 9.98
N ILE A 140 -0.88 -16.11 8.94
CA ILE A 140 -0.28 -16.20 7.61
C ILE A 140 1.18 -15.73 7.65
N HIS A 141 1.46 -14.55 8.23
CA HIS A 141 2.83 -14.02 8.33
C HIS A 141 3.75 -14.99 9.08
N THR A 142 3.28 -15.57 10.19
CA THR A 142 4.10 -16.51 10.97
C THR A 142 4.39 -17.80 10.19
N VAL A 143 3.41 -18.36 9.47
CA VAL A 143 3.66 -19.53 8.60
C VAL A 143 4.69 -19.20 7.51
N LEU A 144 4.59 -18.00 6.91
CA LEU A 144 5.53 -17.56 5.88
C LEU A 144 6.93 -17.25 6.45
N ASP A 145 7.03 -16.75 7.68
CA ASP A 145 8.32 -16.50 8.35
C ASP A 145 9.02 -17.80 8.74
N GLU A 146 8.28 -18.80 9.22
CA GLU A 146 8.89 -20.07 9.63
C GLU A 146 9.30 -20.95 8.44
N VAL A 147 8.74 -20.76 7.24
CA VAL A 147 9.00 -21.66 6.09
C VAL A 147 10.49 -21.88 5.79
N GLU A 148 11.33 -20.85 5.98
CA GLU A 148 12.78 -20.97 5.73
C GLU A 148 13.49 -21.88 6.72
N GLN A 149 12.92 -22.05 7.91
CA GLN A 149 13.46 -22.87 8.99
C GLN A 149 12.89 -24.29 8.98
N LEU A 150 11.89 -24.57 8.12
CA LEU A 150 11.22 -25.85 8.01
C LEU A 150 11.72 -26.59 6.76
N SER A 151 12.30 -27.78 6.93
CA SER A 151 12.88 -28.57 5.85
C SER A 151 11.99 -29.76 5.43
N ALA A 152 11.29 -30.37 6.39
CA ALA A 152 10.40 -31.50 6.17
C ALA A 152 8.98 -31.05 5.85
N MET A 153 8.55 -29.89 6.37
CA MET A 153 7.20 -29.35 6.12
C MET A 153 6.96 -29.08 4.63
N GLN A 154 5.96 -29.75 4.06
CA GLN A 154 5.54 -29.62 2.65
C GLN A 154 4.16 -28.96 2.51
N ARG A 155 3.28 -29.09 3.51
CA ARG A 155 1.91 -28.55 3.45
C ARG A 155 1.45 -27.92 4.77
N VAL A 156 0.94 -26.70 4.69
CA VAL A 156 0.16 -26.07 5.78
C VAL A 156 -1.24 -25.77 5.27
N ARG A 157 -2.26 -26.21 6.02
CA ARG A 157 -3.66 -25.97 5.67
C ARG A 157 -4.37 -25.18 6.76
N PHE A 158 -4.92 -24.02 6.44
CA PHE A 158 -5.89 -23.36 7.29
C PHE A 158 -7.29 -23.95 7.03
N VAL A 159 -7.93 -24.50 8.05
CA VAL A 159 -9.27 -25.09 8.01
C VAL A 159 -10.26 -24.20 8.75
N LEU A 160 -11.13 -23.55 7.99
CA LEU A 160 -12.00 -22.47 8.42
C LEU A 160 -13.43 -22.98 8.44
N TYR A 161 -14.10 -22.97 9.58
CA TYR A 161 -15.46 -23.51 9.67
C TYR A 161 -16.48 -22.58 8.99
N GLY A 162 -16.39 -21.27 9.27
CA GLY A 162 -17.27 -20.25 8.71
C GLY A 162 -16.93 -19.88 7.26
N GLN A 163 -17.97 -19.59 6.47
CA GLN A 163 -17.78 -19.10 5.09
C GLN A 163 -17.07 -17.74 5.05
N ASN A 164 -17.43 -16.82 5.96
CA ASN A 164 -16.82 -15.49 6.04
C ASN A 164 -15.34 -15.58 6.42
N ASP A 165 -15.03 -16.40 7.42
CA ASP A 165 -13.68 -16.71 7.90
C ASP A 165 -12.79 -17.24 6.75
N TYR A 166 -13.32 -18.19 5.97
CA TYR A 166 -12.67 -18.70 4.77
C TYR A 166 -12.41 -17.61 3.74
N GLN A 167 -13.39 -16.73 3.47
CA GLN A 167 -13.23 -15.66 2.50
C GLN A 167 -12.12 -14.67 2.90
N ILE A 168 -11.99 -14.36 4.19
CA ILE A 168 -10.91 -13.50 4.70
C ILE A 168 -9.54 -14.13 4.40
N TYR A 169 -9.32 -15.39 4.78
CA TYR A 169 -8.05 -16.08 4.49
C TYR A 169 -7.80 -16.23 2.98
N ALA A 170 -8.84 -16.55 2.20
CA ALA A 170 -8.76 -16.70 0.75
C ALA A 170 -8.35 -15.40 0.02
N GLN A 171 -8.69 -14.24 0.59
CA GLN A 171 -8.27 -12.94 0.09
C GLN A 171 -6.88 -12.55 0.60
N LEU A 172 -6.63 -12.70 1.90
CA LEU A 172 -5.38 -12.27 2.54
C LEU A 172 -4.17 -13.09 2.10
N LEU A 173 -4.29 -14.41 1.91
CA LEU A 173 -3.13 -15.26 1.64
C LEU A 173 -2.41 -14.90 0.33
N PRO A 174 -3.08 -14.81 -0.84
CA PRO A 174 -2.40 -14.39 -2.08
C PRO A 174 -1.90 -12.95 -2.02
N GLU A 175 -2.63 -12.06 -1.34
CA GLU A 175 -2.25 -10.66 -1.18
C GLU A 175 -0.96 -10.52 -0.36
N ILE A 176 -0.90 -11.16 0.82
CA ILE A 176 0.26 -11.13 1.69
C ILE A 176 1.47 -11.71 0.96
N ILE A 177 1.34 -12.83 0.25
CA ILE A 177 2.46 -13.43 -0.50
C ILE A 177 2.96 -12.48 -1.61
N ARG A 178 2.06 -11.86 -2.37
CA ARG A 178 2.44 -10.89 -3.40
C ARG A 178 3.19 -9.71 -2.81
N LEU A 179 2.65 -9.09 -1.76
CA LEU A 179 3.33 -8.02 -1.04
C LEU A 179 4.67 -8.54 -0.47
N ARG A 180 4.71 -9.81 -0.07
CA ARG A 180 5.91 -10.43 0.50
C ARG A 180 7.08 -10.38 -0.49
N GLU A 181 6.80 -10.74 -1.73
CA GLU A 181 7.77 -10.75 -2.82
C GLU A 181 8.13 -9.32 -3.26
N GLU A 182 7.14 -8.43 -3.34
CA GLU A 182 7.34 -7.03 -3.71
C GLU A 182 8.27 -6.30 -2.75
N TYR A 183 8.00 -6.37 -1.44
CA TYR A 183 8.82 -5.68 -0.43
C TYR A 183 10.20 -6.33 -0.23
N ALA A 184 10.35 -7.61 -0.60
CA ALA A 184 11.67 -8.24 -0.62
C ALA A 184 12.57 -7.63 -1.70
N LEU A 185 12.01 -7.36 -2.88
CA LEU A 185 12.71 -6.64 -3.93
C LEU A 185 13.02 -5.19 -3.50
N GLN A 186 12.07 -4.52 -2.83
CA GLN A 186 12.27 -3.15 -2.34
C GLN A 186 13.34 -3.05 -1.23
N ALA A 187 13.72 -4.13 -0.55
CA ALA A 187 14.84 -4.12 0.39
C ALA A 187 16.18 -3.80 -0.31
N LEU A 188 16.29 -4.05 -1.62
CA LEU A 188 17.43 -3.67 -2.44
C LEU A 188 17.32 -2.23 -2.99
N PHE A 189 16.19 -1.55 -2.81
CA PHE A 189 16.03 -0.13 -3.14
C PHE A 189 16.65 0.73 -2.03
N THR A 190 17.97 0.70 -1.97
CA THR A 190 18.77 1.42 -1.00
C THR A 190 20.08 1.85 -1.65
N ASP A 191 20.65 2.96 -1.20
CA ASP A 191 22.00 3.30 -1.61
C ASP A 191 23.00 2.31 -1.01
N LEU A 192 24.07 1.98 -1.75
CA LEU A 192 25.08 1.01 -1.32
C LEU A 192 25.71 1.39 0.03
N TYR A 193 25.86 2.69 0.29
CA TYR A 193 26.50 3.16 1.52
C TYR A 193 25.70 2.77 2.77
N GLU A 194 24.37 2.65 2.67
CA GLU A 194 23.50 2.26 3.78
C GLU A 194 23.88 0.86 4.29
N LEU A 195 24.04 -0.09 3.37
CA LEU A 195 24.44 -1.47 3.71
C LEU A 195 25.88 -1.52 4.22
N THR A 196 26.79 -0.73 3.64
CA THR A 196 28.18 -0.72 4.12
C THR A 196 28.32 -0.09 5.51
N MET A 197 27.52 0.94 5.83
CA MET A 197 27.45 1.53 7.17
C MET A 197 26.77 0.58 8.15
N MET A 198 25.68 -0.08 7.74
CA MET A 198 25.01 -1.10 8.56
C MET A 198 25.99 -2.21 8.98
N GLN A 199 26.81 -2.71 8.05
CA GLN A 199 27.87 -3.68 8.37
C GLN A 199 28.93 -3.10 9.32
N ALA A 200 29.35 -1.85 9.12
CA ALA A 200 30.33 -1.19 9.98
C ALA A 200 29.80 -1.03 11.42
N TYR A 201 28.58 -0.54 11.58
CA TYR A 201 27.92 -0.40 12.87
C TYR A 201 27.81 -1.74 13.61
N GLN A 202 27.42 -2.81 12.91
CA GLN A 202 27.41 -4.14 13.50
C GLN A 202 28.80 -4.62 13.95
N ALA A 203 29.82 -4.38 13.12
CA ALA A 203 31.20 -4.77 13.44
C ALA A 203 31.78 -3.97 14.64
N GLU A 204 31.35 -2.73 14.81
CA GLU A 204 31.74 -1.86 15.93
C GLU A 204 30.86 -2.03 17.18
N GLY A 205 29.79 -2.83 17.10
CA GLY A 205 28.84 -3.01 18.19
C GLY A 205 27.93 -1.79 18.43
N MET A 206 27.77 -0.91 17.44
CA MET A 206 26.93 0.28 17.49
C MET A 206 25.47 -0.07 17.21
N LEU A 207 24.84 -0.75 18.18
CA LEU A 207 23.48 -1.29 18.08
C LEU A 207 22.47 -0.56 18.97
N ASP A 208 22.90 0.50 19.65
CA ASP A 208 22.01 1.29 20.49
C ASP A 208 20.96 2.06 19.67
N GLN A 209 19.92 2.50 20.36
CA GLN A 209 18.86 3.31 19.78
C GLN A 209 19.41 4.63 19.21
N ALA A 210 18.90 5.01 18.04
CA ALA A 210 19.14 6.26 17.36
C ALA A 210 17.82 6.95 17.03
N VAL A 211 17.84 8.28 17.02
CA VAL A 211 16.75 9.12 16.54
C VAL A 211 17.20 9.82 15.26
N PHE A 212 16.45 9.63 14.19
CA PHE A 212 16.64 10.37 12.95
C PHE A 212 15.42 11.22 12.63
N THR A 213 15.67 12.49 12.29
CA THR A 213 14.63 13.45 11.94
C THR A 213 14.65 13.74 10.44
N LEU A 214 13.48 13.62 9.80
CA LEU A 214 13.19 14.07 8.45
C LEU A 214 12.62 15.50 8.47
N SER A 215 13.25 16.42 7.76
CA SER A 215 12.78 17.81 7.65
C SER A 215 13.12 18.42 6.30
N VAL A 216 12.39 19.47 5.91
CA VAL A 216 12.75 20.32 4.75
C VAL A 216 13.46 21.57 5.26
N GLY A 217 14.68 21.83 4.79
CA GLY A 217 15.51 22.92 5.33
C GLY A 217 15.11 24.31 4.86
N ARG A 218 14.66 24.41 3.61
CA ARG A 218 14.23 25.66 3.00
C ARG A 218 12.99 25.40 2.17
N LEU A 219 12.02 26.30 2.29
CA LEU A 219 10.89 26.31 1.38
C LEU A 219 11.35 26.86 0.01
N PRO A 220 10.86 26.29 -1.10
CA PRO A 220 11.00 26.89 -2.42
C PRO A 220 10.40 28.30 -2.45
N GLN A 221 10.98 29.21 -3.23
CA GLN A 221 10.51 30.60 -3.30
C GLN A 221 9.04 30.71 -3.73
N GLU A 222 8.59 29.76 -4.54
CA GLU A 222 7.24 29.68 -5.05
C GLU A 222 6.23 29.24 -3.98
N ARG A 223 6.66 28.66 -2.85
CA ARG A 223 5.78 27.95 -1.90
C ARG A 223 5.90 28.48 -0.47
N ASN A 224 4.77 28.86 0.11
CA ASN A 224 4.70 29.37 1.49
C ASN A 224 4.62 28.26 2.56
N PHE A 225 4.24 27.05 2.16
CA PHE A 225 4.16 25.86 3.00
C PHE A 225 4.28 24.62 2.09
N LEU A 226 4.41 23.45 2.72
CA LEU A 226 4.32 22.14 2.06
C LEU A 226 3.22 21.31 2.72
N LEU A 227 2.65 20.35 1.99
CA LEU A 227 1.69 19.38 2.52
C LEU A 227 2.39 18.05 2.79
N ALA A 228 2.27 17.54 4.02
CA ALA A 228 2.80 16.24 4.38
C ALA A 228 2.13 15.12 3.56
N ALA A 229 2.90 14.30 2.87
CA ALA A 229 2.40 13.12 2.17
C ALA A 229 3.51 12.07 1.97
N GLY A 230 3.10 10.81 1.93
CA GLY A 230 3.91 9.61 1.74
C GLY A 230 4.02 8.69 2.94
N LEU A 231 3.48 9.07 4.11
CA LEU A 231 3.58 8.31 5.35
C LEU A 231 3.01 6.90 5.21
N GLY A 232 1.83 6.74 4.58
CA GLY A 232 1.21 5.43 4.39
C GLY A 232 2.12 4.46 3.63
N THR A 233 2.70 4.90 2.51
CA THR A 233 3.63 4.08 1.72
C THR A 233 4.88 3.68 2.54
N VAL A 234 5.40 4.60 3.36
CA VAL A 234 6.57 4.31 4.21
C VAL A 234 6.22 3.28 5.28
N LEU A 235 5.08 3.40 5.95
CA LEU A 235 4.66 2.43 6.97
C LEU A 235 4.45 1.04 6.35
N ASP A 236 3.78 0.95 5.20
CA ASP A 236 3.61 -0.34 4.50
C ASP A 236 4.96 -0.99 4.17
N TYR A 237 5.97 -0.19 3.78
CA TYR A 237 7.33 -0.68 3.56
C TYR A 237 8.00 -1.15 4.85
N LEU A 238 7.98 -0.35 5.92
CA LEU A 238 8.63 -0.70 7.18
C LEU A 238 8.05 -1.97 7.81
N GLU A 239 6.74 -2.16 7.72
CA GLU A 239 6.06 -3.37 8.21
C GLU A 239 6.45 -4.63 7.43
N ASN A 240 6.83 -4.48 6.15
CA ASN A 240 6.98 -5.61 5.24
C ASN A 240 8.39 -5.83 4.68
N VAL A 241 9.32 -4.90 4.86
CA VAL A 241 10.68 -5.00 4.32
C VAL A 241 11.44 -6.17 4.94
N ARG A 242 12.12 -6.94 4.10
CA ARG A 242 12.98 -8.07 4.47
C ARG A 242 13.90 -8.42 3.31
N PHE A 243 15.01 -9.10 3.61
CA PHE A 243 15.87 -9.66 2.57
C PHE A 243 15.47 -11.12 2.30
N ASP A 244 15.01 -11.40 1.08
CA ASP A 244 14.78 -12.78 0.67
C ASP A 244 16.07 -13.46 0.18
N GLN A 245 15.99 -14.76 -0.11
CA GLN A 245 17.17 -15.51 -0.52
C GLN A 245 17.81 -14.95 -1.81
N ALA A 246 17.00 -14.45 -2.75
CA ALA A 246 17.52 -13.86 -3.98
C ALA A 246 18.33 -12.58 -3.71
N ALA A 247 17.85 -11.73 -2.81
CA ALA A 247 18.57 -10.55 -2.36
C ALA A 247 19.88 -10.91 -1.64
N LEU A 248 19.84 -11.89 -0.73
CA LEU A 248 21.04 -12.36 0.00
C LEU A 248 22.08 -12.97 -0.94
N ASP A 249 21.64 -13.76 -1.92
CA ASP A 249 22.51 -14.36 -2.94
C ASP A 249 23.18 -13.27 -3.77
N TYR A 250 22.41 -12.27 -4.22
CA TYR A 250 22.95 -11.11 -4.95
C TYR A 250 23.99 -10.35 -4.11
N LEU A 251 23.66 -10.00 -2.87
CA LEU A 251 24.58 -9.28 -1.99
C LEU A 251 25.86 -10.07 -1.70
N SER A 252 25.77 -11.41 -1.63
CA SER A 252 26.93 -12.29 -1.47
C SER A 252 27.87 -12.30 -2.70
N THR A 253 27.38 -11.92 -3.88
CA THR A 253 28.23 -11.76 -5.06
C THR A 253 29.08 -10.49 -5.02
N LEU A 254 28.72 -9.52 -4.17
CA LEU A 254 29.46 -8.27 -4.02
C LEU A 254 30.64 -8.50 -3.06
N PRO A 255 31.88 -8.15 -3.44
CA PRO A 255 33.09 -8.41 -2.64
C PRO A 255 33.22 -7.52 -1.38
N LEU A 256 32.13 -6.86 -0.98
CA LEU A 256 32.08 -5.85 0.08
C LEU A 256 31.56 -6.42 1.41
N PHE A 257 30.76 -7.49 1.35
CA PHE A 257 29.98 -7.96 2.49
C PHE A 257 30.53 -9.26 3.07
N LYS A 258 30.72 -9.28 4.39
CA LYS A 258 31.16 -10.47 5.13
C LYS A 258 30.00 -11.46 5.27
N PRO A 259 30.26 -12.78 5.26
CA PRO A 259 29.20 -13.79 5.43
C PRO A 259 28.34 -13.58 6.68
N GLN A 260 28.93 -13.10 7.77
CA GLN A 260 28.20 -12.83 9.02
C GLN A 260 27.20 -11.67 8.86
N PHE A 261 27.55 -10.64 8.08
CA PHE A 261 26.64 -9.53 7.79
C PHE A 261 25.48 -10.00 6.91
N ILE A 262 25.76 -10.75 5.85
CA ILE A 262 24.72 -11.34 4.99
C ILE A 262 23.75 -12.18 5.82
N GLU A 263 24.26 -13.03 6.71
CA GLU A 263 23.40 -13.85 7.56
C GLU A 263 22.57 -13.00 8.54
N SER A 264 23.09 -11.86 9.00
CA SER A 264 22.30 -10.92 9.83
C SER A 264 21.10 -10.35 9.07
N LEU A 265 21.22 -10.12 7.75
CA LEU A 265 20.15 -9.55 6.92
C LEU A 265 18.97 -10.52 6.73
N ARG A 266 19.21 -11.83 6.79
CA ARG A 266 18.14 -12.85 6.70
C ARG A 266 17.04 -12.64 7.73
N ASN A 267 17.43 -12.29 8.94
CA ASN A 267 16.53 -12.08 10.06
C ASN A 267 16.15 -10.60 10.25
N PHE A 268 16.57 -9.72 9.35
CA PHE A 268 16.26 -8.31 9.42
C PHE A 268 14.75 -8.09 9.38
N ARG A 269 14.24 -7.35 10.36
CA ARG A 269 12.92 -6.72 10.39
C ARG A 269 13.11 -5.34 10.97
N PHE A 270 12.34 -4.37 10.51
CA PHE A 270 12.27 -3.09 11.17
C PHE A 270 11.51 -3.24 12.49
N THR A 271 12.10 -2.75 13.58
CA THR A 271 11.57 -2.88 14.95
C THR A 271 11.36 -1.53 15.64
N GLY A 272 11.66 -0.43 14.95
CA GLY A 272 11.56 0.91 15.48
C GLY A 272 10.15 1.48 15.54
N GLU A 273 10.08 2.68 16.11
CA GLU A 273 8.88 3.52 16.15
C GLU A 273 9.00 4.67 15.16
N VAL A 274 7.85 5.11 14.63
CA VAL A 274 7.75 6.24 13.71
C VAL A 274 6.78 7.27 14.27
N TYR A 275 7.26 8.50 14.48
CA TYR A 275 6.45 9.65 14.86
C TYR A 275 6.34 10.55 13.64
N ALA A 276 5.12 10.93 13.24
CA ALA A 276 4.95 11.74 12.02
C ALA A 276 3.73 12.65 12.11
N ILE A 277 3.79 13.78 11.39
CA ILE A 277 2.61 14.62 11.22
C ILE A 277 1.59 13.91 10.29
N PRO A 278 0.27 14.06 10.53
CA PRO A 278 -0.74 13.44 9.67
C PRO A 278 -0.66 13.93 8.22
N GLU A 279 -0.90 13.04 7.26
CA GLU A 279 -0.92 13.42 5.84
C GLU A 279 -1.99 14.48 5.53
N GLY A 280 -1.67 15.41 4.63
CA GLY A 280 -2.49 16.58 4.32
C GLY A 280 -2.27 17.77 5.26
N THR A 281 -1.49 17.61 6.34
CA THR A 281 -1.14 18.72 7.24
C THR A 281 -0.14 19.67 6.57
N PRO A 282 -0.40 20.99 6.54
CA PRO A 282 0.60 21.98 6.15
C PRO A 282 1.75 22.05 7.15
N PHE A 283 2.99 22.11 6.66
CA PHE A 283 4.19 22.29 7.49
C PHE A 283 5.19 23.27 6.83
N PHE A 284 6.14 23.74 7.62
CA PHE A 284 7.11 24.77 7.24
C PHE A 284 8.56 24.27 7.28
N ALA A 285 9.49 25.11 6.82
CA ALA A 285 10.90 24.76 6.84
C ALA A 285 11.43 24.59 8.28
N ASN A 286 12.30 23.60 8.44
CA ASN A 286 12.99 23.22 9.68
C ASN A 286 12.08 22.68 10.79
N GLU A 287 10.88 22.21 10.43
CA GLU A 287 10.02 21.43 11.31
C GLU A 287 10.23 19.92 11.05
N PRO A 288 10.27 19.07 12.09
CA PRO A 288 10.20 17.62 11.93
C PRO A 288 8.89 17.22 11.26
N ILE A 289 8.98 16.50 10.15
CA ILE A 289 7.82 15.92 9.45
C ILE A 289 7.63 14.48 9.92
N LEU A 290 8.75 13.79 10.16
CA LEU A 290 8.81 12.40 10.55
C LEU A 290 10.09 12.18 11.39
N GLU A 291 9.98 11.44 12.48
CA GLU A 291 11.08 10.96 13.31
C GLU A 291 11.05 9.44 13.38
N VAL A 292 12.21 8.81 13.26
CA VAL A 292 12.39 7.36 13.39
C VAL A 292 13.25 7.08 14.60
N VAL A 293 12.75 6.20 15.47
CA VAL A 293 13.41 5.77 16.70
C VAL A 293 13.62 4.25 16.62
N ALA A 294 14.84 3.82 16.32
CA ALA A 294 15.18 2.40 16.14
C ALA A 294 16.67 2.15 16.46
N PRO A 295 17.14 0.89 16.53
CA PRO A 295 18.57 0.60 16.51
C PRO A 295 19.26 1.30 15.32
N LEU A 296 20.45 1.89 15.56
CA LEU A 296 21.17 2.69 14.55
C LEU A 296 21.27 2.04 13.15
N PRO A 297 21.58 0.73 13.01
CA PRO A 297 21.64 0.09 11.70
C PRO A 297 20.28 0.07 10.96
N GLU A 298 19.16 -0.02 11.68
CA GLU A 298 17.81 0.00 11.11
C GLU A 298 17.43 1.41 10.64
N CYS A 299 17.67 2.43 11.48
CA CYS A 299 17.42 3.82 11.10
C CYS A 299 18.20 4.22 9.84
N GLN A 300 19.45 3.75 9.72
CA GLN A 300 20.30 4.04 8.57
C GLN A 300 19.78 3.37 7.29
N PHE A 301 19.44 2.08 7.37
CA PHE A 301 19.04 1.28 6.21
C PHE A 301 17.84 1.87 5.46
N ILE A 302 16.86 2.44 6.18
CA ILE A 302 15.60 2.88 5.58
C ILE A 302 15.67 4.26 4.92
N GLU A 303 16.76 5.03 5.12
CA GLU A 303 16.89 6.44 4.72
C GLU A 303 16.56 6.65 3.24
N THR A 304 17.17 5.86 2.36
CA THR A 304 16.99 5.99 0.90
C THR A 304 15.51 5.85 0.49
N TYR A 305 14.84 4.79 0.93
CA TYR A 305 13.44 4.52 0.57
C TYR A 305 12.50 5.58 1.17
N LEU A 306 12.68 5.87 2.46
CA LEU A 306 11.87 6.84 3.21
C LEU A 306 11.94 8.23 2.56
N MET A 307 13.15 8.71 2.27
CA MET A 307 13.34 10.00 1.62
C MET A 307 12.71 10.03 0.22
N ASN A 308 12.89 8.96 -0.57
CA ASN A 308 12.31 8.86 -1.90
C ASN A 308 10.78 9.01 -1.88
N GLN A 309 10.11 8.25 -1.01
CA GLN A 309 8.65 8.18 -0.96
C GLN A 309 8.00 9.42 -0.35
N ILE A 310 8.59 10.00 0.71
CA ILE A 310 8.08 11.24 1.31
C ILE A 310 8.32 12.44 0.39
N HIS A 311 9.52 12.53 -0.24
CA HIS A 311 9.88 13.66 -1.09
C HIS A 311 8.89 13.87 -2.23
N ILE A 312 8.68 12.84 -3.05
CA ILE A 312 7.88 12.97 -4.26
C ILE A 312 6.41 13.23 -3.92
N GLN A 313 5.87 12.55 -2.92
CA GLN A 313 4.46 12.70 -2.55
C GLN A 313 4.20 14.07 -1.92
N THR A 314 5.06 14.54 -1.01
CA THR A 314 4.99 15.89 -0.43
C THR A 314 5.08 16.97 -1.53
N LEU A 315 6.01 16.81 -2.46
CA LEU A 315 6.21 17.74 -3.58
C LEU A 315 4.95 17.86 -4.44
N LEU A 316 4.37 16.72 -4.82
CA LEU A 316 3.23 16.61 -5.72
C LEU A 316 1.91 17.03 -5.04
N ALA A 317 1.69 16.67 -3.77
CA ALA A 317 0.53 17.11 -3.00
C ALA A 317 0.49 18.64 -2.86
N THR A 318 1.64 19.24 -2.53
CA THR A 318 1.77 20.69 -2.44
C THR A 318 1.53 21.36 -3.80
N LYS A 319 2.04 20.77 -4.90
CA LYS A 319 1.81 21.30 -6.24
C LYS A 319 0.33 21.25 -6.63
N ALA A 320 -0.34 20.14 -6.35
CA ALA A 320 -1.77 19.98 -6.59
C ALA A 320 -2.60 21.01 -5.83
N GLN A 321 -2.30 21.26 -4.55
CA GLN A 321 -3.02 22.26 -3.75
C GLN A 321 -2.99 23.65 -4.41
N ARG A 322 -1.86 24.06 -4.98
CA ARG A 322 -1.75 25.35 -5.68
C ARG A 322 -2.65 25.41 -6.91
N VAL A 323 -2.70 24.33 -7.68
CA VAL A 323 -3.56 24.20 -8.86
C VAL A 323 -5.03 24.23 -8.47
N VAL A 324 -5.41 23.48 -7.42
CA VAL A 324 -6.78 23.43 -6.89
C VAL A 324 -7.21 24.79 -6.34
N GLN A 325 -6.34 25.48 -5.63
CA GLN A 325 -6.59 26.84 -5.15
C GLN A 325 -6.80 27.80 -6.32
N ALA A 326 -5.93 27.77 -7.33
CA ALA A 326 -6.07 28.60 -8.52
C ALA A 326 -7.35 28.30 -9.30
N ALA A 327 -7.84 27.06 -9.27
CA ALA A 327 -9.09 26.65 -9.92
C ALA A 327 -10.34 27.26 -9.25
N GLY A 328 -10.23 27.88 -8.07
CA GLY A 328 -11.31 28.68 -7.48
C GLY A 328 -12.64 27.94 -7.38
N GLY A 329 -12.60 26.70 -6.89
CA GLY A 329 -13.77 25.83 -6.71
C GLY A 329 -14.22 25.02 -7.94
N ARG A 330 -13.60 25.22 -9.12
CA ARG A 330 -13.83 24.36 -10.29
C ARG A 330 -13.13 23.01 -10.11
N ALA A 331 -13.67 21.98 -10.77
CA ALA A 331 -13.09 20.66 -10.73
C ALA A 331 -11.70 20.62 -11.40
N VAL A 332 -10.74 19.94 -10.77
CA VAL A 332 -9.41 19.65 -11.32
C VAL A 332 -9.27 18.15 -11.51
N VAL A 333 -8.75 17.75 -12.67
CA VAL A 333 -8.49 16.34 -13.01
C VAL A 333 -7.02 16.15 -13.39
N ASP A 334 -6.40 15.13 -12.81
CA ASP A 334 -5.04 14.71 -13.13
C ASP A 334 -4.97 13.96 -14.49
N PHE A 335 -4.30 14.58 -15.46
CA PHE A 335 -3.95 14.02 -16.77
C PHE A 335 -2.44 13.81 -16.95
N GLY A 336 -1.70 13.71 -15.84
CA GLY A 336 -0.24 13.76 -15.77
C GLY A 336 0.48 12.46 -16.10
N ALA A 337 -0.13 11.30 -15.83
CA ALA A 337 0.56 9.99 -15.81
C ALA A 337 1.52 9.73 -16.96
N ARG A 338 1.16 10.11 -18.19
CA ARG A 338 1.98 9.92 -19.41
C ARG A 338 3.32 10.70 -19.45
N ARG A 339 3.56 11.59 -18.49
CA ARG A 339 4.78 12.44 -18.41
C ARG A 339 5.41 12.44 -17.02
N ILE A 340 4.78 11.81 -16.03
CA ILE A 340 5.37 11.65 -14.70
C ILE A 340 6.50 10.62 -14.82
N HIS A 341 7.62 10.87 -14.14
CA HIS A 341 8.86 10.10 -14.30
C HIS A 341 8.78 8.74 -13.60
N GLY A 342 8.25 7.74 -14.30
CA GLY A 342 8.12 6.36 -13.82
C GLY A 342 6.69 6.00 -13.41
N VAL A 343 6.37 4.69 -13.48
CA VAL A 343 5.02 4.19 -13.18
C VAL A 343 4.67 4.40 -11.71
N ASP A 344 5.60 4.11 -10.80
CA ASP A 344 5.40 4.31 -9.36
C ASP A 344 5.07 5.78 -9.03
N ALA A 345 5.93 6.71 -9.49
CA ALA A 345 5.70 8.15 -9.31
C ALA A 345 4.36 8.62 -9.91
N ALA A 346 3.92 8.05 -11.04
CA ALA A 346 2.62 8.38 -11.64
C ALA A 346 1.43 7.91 -10.79
N VAL A 347 1.55 6.76 -10.14
CA VAL A 347 0.51 6.18 -9.28
C VAL A 347 0.48 6.88 -7.92
N LYS A 348 1.63 6.99 -7.25
CA LYS A 348 1.78 7.73 -5.99
C LYS A 348 1.50 9.22 -6.16
N GLY A 349 1.81 9.78 -7.33
CA GLY A 349 1.46 11.14 -7.70
C GLY A 349 -0.05 11.38 -7.75
N ALA A 350 -0.83 10.49 -8.36
CA ALA A 350 -2.29 10.59 -8.37
C ALA A 350 -2.89 10.58 -6.95
N ARG A 351 -2.36 9.74 -6.05
CA ARG A 351 -2.70 9.75 -4.62
C ARG A 351 -2.36 11.09 -3.96
N ALA A 352 -1.14 11.58 -4.16
CA ALA A 352 -0.70 12.86 -3.61
C ALA A 352 -1.54 14.03 -4.13
N PHE A 353 -1.91 14.03 -5.41
CA PHE A 353 -2.79 15.02 -5.99
C PHE A 353 -4.18 15.03 -5.36
N PHE A 354 -4.73 13.84 -5.09
CA PHE A 354 -6.01 13.71 -4.40
C PHE A 354 -5.94 14.27 -2.97
N ILE A 355 -4.87 13.99 -2.22
CA ILE A 355 -4.61 14.60 -0.90
C ILE A 355 -4.53 16.13 -1.03
N GLY A 356 -3.90 16.64 -2.09
CA GLY A 356 -3.84 18.08 -2.40
C GLY A 356 -5.18 18.70 -2.86
N GLY A 357 -6.24 17.90 -3.04
CA GLY A 357 -7.59 18.36 -3.38
C GLY A 357 -8.01 18.17 -4.85
N VAL A 358 -7.22 17.48 -5.67
CA VAL A 358 -7.62 17.13 -7.06
C VAL A 358 -8.78 16.13 -7.03
N ASN A 359 -9.81 16.36 -7.85
CA ASN A 359 -11.08 15.64 -7.75
C ASN A 359 -11.04 14.23 -8.35
N ALA A 360 -10.25 14.03 -9.41
CA ALA A 360 -10.19 12.77 -10.15
C ALA A 360 -8.85 12.60 -10.87
N THR A 361 -8.55 11.37 -11.29
CA THR A 361 -7.36 11.04 -12.09
C THR A 361 -7.74 10.26 -13.36
N SER A 362 -6.95 10.41 -14.41
CA SER A 362 -6.99 9.52 -15.57
C SER A 362 -6.20 8.22 -15.37
N ASN A 363 -5.45 8.10 -14.26
CA ASN A 363 -4.66 6.92 -13.95
C ASN A 363 -5.57 5.81 -13.38
N VAL A 364 -5.93 4.85 -14.23
CA VAL A 364 -6.82 3.73 -13.88
C VAL A 364 -6.24 2.85 -12.77
N LEU A 365 -4.91 2.68 -12.74
CA LEU A 365 -4.25 1.91 -11.68
C LEU A 365 -4.40 2.61 -10.32
N ALA A 366 -4.17 3.92 -10.27
CA ALA A 366 -4.38 4.70 -9.05
C ALA A 366 -5.84 4.70 -8.58
N GLY A 367 -6.80 4.74 -9.52
CA GLY A 367 -8.22 4.60 -9.19
C GLY A 367 -8.56 3.25 -8.55
N ARG A 368 -7.98 2.16 -9.05
CA ARG A 368 -8.13 0.82 -8.44
C ARG A 368 -7.47 0.73 -7.06
N GLU A 369 -6.26 1.28 -6.92
CA GLU A 369 -5.44 1.12 -5.72
C GLU A 369 -5.93 1.98 -4.56
N TYR A 370 -6.35 3.22 -4.83
CA TYR A 370 -6.70 4.20 -3.80
C TYR A 370 -8.18 4.58 -3.75
N GLY A 371 -9.02 4.00 -4.63
CA GLY A 371 -10.44 4.35 -4.72
C GLY A 371 -10.69 5.78 -5.22
N ILE A 372 -9.71 6.40 -5.89
CA ILE A 372 -9.84 7.74 -6.44
C ILE A 372 -10.79 7.69 -7.65
N ALA A 373 -11.67 8.69 -7.77
CA ALA A 373 -12.55 8.80 -8.91
C ALA A 373 -11.74 8.84 -10.22
N VAL A 374 -12.07 7.95 -11.15
CA VAL A 374 -11.43 7.91 -12.47
C VAL A 374 -12.22 8.78 -13.43
N SER A 375 -11.53 9.67 -14.13
CA SER A 375 -12.11 10.54 -15.15
C SER A 375 -11.27 10.54 -16.41
N GLY A 376 -11.94 10.50 -17.56
CA GLY A 376 -11.33 10.47 -18.87
C GLY A 376 -12.31 10.90 -19.94
N THR A 377 -11.77 11.31 -21.08
CA THR A 377 -12.54 11.71 -22.25
C THR A 377 -12.08 10.89 -23.45
N MET A 378 -12.66 11.15 -24.62
CA MET A 378 -12.05 10.74 -25.87
C MET A 378 -10.74 11.52 -26.15
N ALA A 379 -9.85 10.95 -26.96
CA ALA A 379 -8.63 11.59 -27.44
C ALA A 379 -8.76 11.97 -28.92
N HIS A 380 -7.91 12.90 -29.40
CA HIS A 380 -7.87 13.28 -30.81
C HIS A 380 -7.70 12.09 -31.75
N SER A 381 -6.93 11.07 -31.36
CA SER A 381 -6.72 9.87 -32.17
C SER A 381 -8.02 9.12 -32.49
N TYR A 382 -9.02 9.17 -31.60
CA TYR A 382 -10.33 8.58 -31.88
C TYR A 382 -11.08 9.39 -32.93
N VAL A 383 -11.04 10.73 -32.83
CA VAL A 383 -11.66 11.62 -33.83
C VAL A 383 -11.00 11.45 -35.19
N GLN A 384 -9.67 11.42 -35.24
CA GLN A 384 -8.87 11.27 -36.46
C GLN A 384 -9.04 9.92 -37.15
N ALA A 385 -9.52 8.89 -36.44
CA ALA A 385 -9.76 7.57 -36.99
C ALA A 385 -11.11 7.45 -37.74
N HIS A 386 -11.98 8.46 -37.65
CA HIS A 386 -13.26 8.51 -38.37
C HIS A 386 -13.14 9.44 -39.58
N GLU A 387 -14.03 9.27 -40.56
CA GLU A 387 -14.07 10.13 -41.75
C GLU A 387 -14.43 11.58 -41.39
N THR A 388 -15.27 11.75 -40.37
CA THR A 388 -15.67 13.07 -39.88
C THR A 388 -15.70 13.16 -38.35
N GLU A 389 -15.50 14.37 -37.83
CA GLU A 389 -15.55 14.63 -36.39
C GLU A 389 -16.95 14.39 -35.79
N LEU A 390 -18.01 14.75 -36.51
CA LEU A 390 -19.38 14.50 -36.08
C LEU A 390 -19.69 12.99 -35.99
N GLU A 391 -19.20 12.19 -36.94
CA GLU A 391 -19.34 10.73 -36.89
C GLU A 391 -18.65 10.14 -35.65
N ALA A 392 -17.43 10.61 -35.34
CA ALA A 392 -16.75 10.21 -34.12
C ALA A 392 -17.56 10.57 -32.86
N PHE A 393 -18.12 11.78 -32.79
CA PHE A 393 -18.94 12.19 -31.65
C PHE A 393 -20.20 11.33 -31.52
N ARG A 394 -20.88 11.06 -32.64
CA ARG A 394 -22.08 10.20 -32.68
C ARG A 394 -21.76 8.78 -32.20
N ALA A 395 -20.70 8.17 -32.75
CA ALA A 395 -20.28 6.82 -32.36
C ALA A 395 -19.86 6.74 -30.89
N PHE A 396 -19.12 7.73 -30.39
CA PHE A 396 -18.65 7.73 -29.01
C PHE A 396 -19.79 7.91 -27.99
N THR A 397 -20.74 8.80 -28.27
CA THR A 397 -21.87 9.10 -27.37
C THR A 397 -22.91 7.99 -27.29
N GLN A 398 -23.01 7.12 -28.30
CA GLN A 398 -23.84 5.90 -28.22
C GLN A 398 -23.40 4.96 -27.08
N LEU A 399 -22.09 4.88 -26.81
CA LEU A 399 -21.54 4.05 -25.74
C LEU A 399 -21.37 4.83 -24.44
N TYR A 400 -21.02 6.11 -24.54
CA TYR A 400 -20.67 6.98 -23.41
C TYR A 400 -21.48 8.27 -23.44
N PRO A 401 -22.80 8.22 -23.13
CA PRO A 401 -23.70 9.37 -23.32
C PRO A 401 -23.35 10.55 -22.39
N LYS A 402 -22.80 10.29 -21.20
CA LYS A 402 -22.42 11.31 -20.20
C LYS A 402 -20.93 11.61 -20.22
N THR A 403 -20.42 12.05 -21.37
CA THR A 403 -18.97 12.26 -21.60
C THR A 403 -18.63 13.72 -21.91
N TYR A 404 -17.33 14.02 -21.97
CA TYR A 404 -16.80 15.23 -22.61
C TYR A 404 -16.28 14.91 -24.01
N LEU A 405 -16.65 15.73 -25.00
CA LEU A 405 -16.20 15.61 -26.38
C LEU A 405 -15.06 16.58 -26.67
N ILE A 406 -13.99 16.14 -27.32
CA ILE A 406 -12.87 17.02 -27.69
C ILE A 406 -13.19 17.81 -28.96
N ALA A 407 -13.36 19.12 -28.82
CA ALA A 407 -13.93 19.97 -29.88
C ALA A 407 -12.88 20.65 -30.77
N ASP A 408 -11.57 20.48 -30.52
CA ASP A 408 -10.51 21.24 -31.17
C ASP A 408 -9.61 20.41 -32.11
N THR A 409 -10.08 19.26 -32.62
CA THR A 409 -9.29 18.44 -33.54
C THR A 409 -9.09 19.12 -34.90
N TYR A 410 -10.14 19.70 -35.48
CA TYR A 410 -10.08 20.42 -36.76
C TYR A 410 -10.47 21.90 -36.66
N GLY A 411 -10.69 22.39 -35.44
CA GLY A 411 -11.03 23.78 -35.13
C GLY A 411 -12.10 23.87 -34.05
N SER A 412 -11.76 24.50 -32.93
CA SER A 412 -12.56 24.52 -31.71
C SER A 412 -14.03 24.89 -31.93
N LEU A 413 -14.29 26.00 -32.62
CA LEU A 413 -15.67 26.48 -32.85
C LEU A 413 -16.44 25.56 -33.82
N LYS A 414 -15.75 24.95 -34.78
CA LYS A 414 -16.38 23.97 -35.68
C LYS A 414 -16.78 22.70 -34.91
N GLY A 415 -15.93 22.24 -33.98
CA GLY A 415 -16.28 21.14 -33.10
C GLY A 415 -17.48 21.47 -32.20
N VAL A 416 -17.60 22.70 -31.69
CA VAL A 416 -18.80 23.13 -30.95
C VAL A 416 -20.05 23.11 -31.84
N GLN A 417 -19.94 23.51 -33.12
CA GLN A 417 -21.05 23.38 -34.08
C GLN A 417 -21.48 21.91 -34.25
N HIS A 418 -20.52 20.98 -34.37
CA HIS A 418 -20.83 19.55 -34.45
C HIS A 418 -21.52 19.03 -33.17
N VAL A 419 -21.15 19.54 -31.99
CA VAL A 419 -21.84 19.18 -30.73
C VAL A 419 -23.28 19.70 -30.72
N ILE A 420 -23.52 20.91 -31.21
CA ILE A 420 -24.88 21.47 -31.35
C ILE A 420 -25.70 20.67 -32.37
N GLU A 421 -25.09 20.27 -33.49
CA GLU A 421 -25.72 19.40 -34.49
C GLU A 421 -26.09 18.04 -33.90
N LEU A 422 -25.17 17.41 -33.16
CA LEU A 422 -25.44 16.17 -32.45
C LEU A 422 -26.56 16.30 -31.42
N ALA A 423 -26.64 17.42 -30.70
CA ALA A 423 -27.73 17.68 -29.76
C ALA A 423 -29.09 17.77 -30.45
N ARG A 424 -29.15 18.35 -31.65
CA ARG A 424 -30.38 18.38 -32.46
C ARG A 424 -30.74 17.00 -32.99
N GLU A 425 -29.75 16.19 -33.38
CA GLU A 425 -29.97 14.81 -33.83
C GLU A 425 -30.53 13.92 -32.71
N LEU A 426 -29.97 14.01 -31.51
CA LEU A 426 -30.33 13.15 -30.38
C LEU A 426 -31.55 13.65 -29.58
N GLY A 427 -31.85 14.95 -29.63
CA GLY A 427 -32.99 15.53 -28.92
C GLY A 427 -32.98 15.20 -27.43
N ALA A 428 -34.01 14.48 -26.95
CA ALA A 428 -34.14 14.10 -25.54
C ALA A 428 -33.04 13.13 -25.06
N ASP A 429 -32.42 12.37 -25.97
CA ASP A 429 -31.37 11.42 -25.64
C ASP A 429 -29.97 12.08 -25.53
N PHE A 430 -29.89 13.40 -25.73
CA PHE A 430 -28.64 14.14 -25.59
C PHE A 430 -28.27 14.33 -24.11
N HIS A 431 -27.21 13.65 -23.67
CA HIS A 431 -26.74 13.69 -22.28
C HIS A 431 -25.25 14.03 -22.14
N VAL A 432 -24.62 14.55 -23.20
CA VAL A 432 -23.21 14.94 -23.20
C VAL A 432 -22.95 15.93 -22.07
N ALA A 433 -21.96 15.63 -21.23
CA ALA A 433 -21.65 16.42 -20.04
C ALA A 433 -20.96 17.75 -20.40
N GLY A 434 -20.12 17.75 -21.44
CA GLY A 434 -19.39 18.94 -21.83
C GLY A 434 -18.56 18.81 -23.08
N ILE A 435 -17.84 19.88 -23.40
CA ILE A 435 -16.79 19.93 -24.41
C ILE A 435 -15.42 20.12 -23.73
N ARG A 436 -14.37 19.62 -24.38
CA ARG A 436 -12.99 19.88 -23.99
C ARG A 436 -12.29 20.78 -25.01
N LEU A 437 -11.64 21.82 -24.51
CA LEU A 437 -10.77 22.73 -25.27
C LEU A 437 -9.32 22.52 -24.80
N ASP A 438 -8.41 22.12 -25.68
CA ASP A 438 -7.01 21.76 -25.36
C ASP A 438 -5.98 22.74 -25.93
N SER A 439 -6.37 23.62 -26.87
CA SER A 439 -5.45 24.50 -27.59
C SER A 439 -6.05 25.87 -27.93
N GLY A 440 -5.19 26.80 -28.33
CA GLY A 440 -5.56 28.16 -28.76
C GLY A 440 -5.75 29.16 -27.62
N ASP A 441 -6.37 30.31 -27.93
CA ASP A 441 -6.75 31.32 -26.94
C ASP A 441 -7.99 30.84 -26.17
N LEU A 442 -7.76 30.17 -25.05
CA LEU A 442 -8.82 29.59 -24.22
C LEU A 442 -9.80 30.64 -23.68
N VAL A 443 -9.42 31.91 -23.50
CA VAL A 443 -10.35 32.96 -23.06
C VAL A 443 -11.33 33.28 -24.18
N ALA A 444 -10.81 33.58 -25.38
CA ALA A 444 -11.65 33.92 -26.52
C ALA A 444 -12.50 32.72 -26.96
N LEU A 445 -11.92 31.52 -26.98
CA LEU A 445 -12.59 30.29 -27.40
C LEU A 445 -13.69 29.86 -26.42
N SER A 446 -13.44 29.89 -25.11
CA SER A 446 -14.46 29.51 -24.12
C SER A 446 -15.67 30.45 -24.15
N ARG A 447 -15.45 31.76 -24.29
CA ARG A 447 -16.56 32.74 -24.43
C ARG A 447 -17.41 32.49 -25.67
N GLN A 448 -16.77 32.29 -26.81
CA GLN A 448 -17.48 32.01 -28.06
C GLN A 448 -18.21 30.66 -28.01
N ALA A 449 -17.55 29.62 -27.49
CA ALA A 449 -18.18 28.32 -27.29
C ALA A 449 -19.39 28.40 -26.36
N ARG A 450 -19.28 29.12 -25.24
CA ARG A 450 -20.37 29.33 -24.29
C ARG A 450 -21.55 30.04 -24.96
N GLN A 451 -21.29 31.13 -25.68
CA GLN A 451 -22.33 31.85 -26.42
C GLN A 451 -23.05 30.93 -27.43
N MET A 452 -22.30 30.16 -28.22
CA MET A 452 -22.87 29.25 -29.21
C MET A 452 -23.73 28.15 -28.58
N LEU A 453 -23.30 27.59 -27.46
CA LEU A 453 -24.06 26.59 -26.71
C LEU A 453 -25.32 27.21 -26.09
N ASP A 454 -25.24 28.41 -25.54
CA ASP A 454 -26.37 29.09 -24.92
C ASP A 454 -27.43 29.50 -25.94
N ASP A 455 -27.01 30.01 -27.11
CA ASP A 455 -27.90 30.31 -28.24
C ASP A 455 -28.61 29.06 -28.77
N ALA A 456 -28.00 27.88 -28.59
CA ALA A 456 -28.59 26.59 -28.92
C ALA A 456 -29.44 25.97 -27.79
N GLY A 457 -29.57 26.63 -26.63
CA GLY A 457 -30.29 26.10 -25.47
C GLY A 457 -29.56 24.99 -24.72
N LEU A 458 -28.24 24.95 -24.80
CA LEU A 458 -27.36 23.92 -24.21
C LEU A 458 -26.56 24.46 -23.00
N GLN A 459 -27.21 25.23 -22.12
CA GLN A 459 -26.57 25.83 -20.94
C GLN A 459 -25.98 24.79 -19.97
N GLN A 460 -26.50 23.56 -19.99
CA GLN A 460 -26.03 22.44 -19.18
C GLN A 460 -24.70 21.84 -19.64
N VAL A 461 -24.29 22.05 -20.90
CA VAL A 461 -23.07 21.48 -21.47
C VAL A 461 -21.88 22.25 -20.94
N GLN A 462 -21.04 21.61 -20.13
CA GLN A 462 -19.89 22.24 -19.49
C GLN A 462 -18.72 22.49 -20.46
N ILE A 463 -17.86 23.44 -20.11
CA ILE A 463 -16.60 23.73 -20.80
C ILE A 463 -15.44 23.31 -19.91
N PHE A 464 -14.69 22.31 -20.37
CA PHE A 464 -13.51 21.79 -19.69
C PHE A 464 -12.25 22.21 -20.45
N ALA A 465 -11.26 22.78 -19.77
CA ALA A 465 -10.02 23.23 -20.39
C ALA A 465 -8.84 22.31 -20.04
N SER A 466 -8.00 22.00 -21.02
CA SER A 466 -6.72 21.34 -20.83
C SER A 466 -5.63 22.01 -21.70
N GLY A 467 -4.44 21.41 -21.79
CA GLY A 467 -3.39 21.92 -22.68
C GLY A 467 -2.34 22.77 -21.97
N GLY A 468 -1.39 22.12 -21.31
CA GLY A 468 -0.23 22.80 -20.73
C GLY A 468 -0.58 23.83 -19.64
N LEU A 469 -1.69 23.61 -18.93
CA LEU A 469 -2.14 24.43 -17.81
C LEU A 469 -1.24 24.24 -16.57
N ASP A 470 -1.16 25.30 -15.78
CA ASP A 470 -0.59 25.38 -14.45
C ASP A 470 -1.43 26.38 -13.62
N GLU A 471 -1.12 26.54 -12.33
CA GLU A 471 -1.84 27.43 -11.42
C GLU A 471 -1.89 28.88 -11.92
N TYR A 472 -0.82 29.39 -12.54
CA TYR A 472 -0.76 30.77 -13.02
C TYR A 472 -1.61 30.98 -14.26
N LYS A 473 -1.63 30.01 -15.18
CA LYS A 473 -2.50 30.07 -16.36
C LYS A 473 -3.96 29.94 -15.95
N ILE A 474 -4.29 29.04 -15.04
CA ILE A 474 -5.65 28.87 -14.53
C ILE A 474 -6.15 30.17 -13.88
N GLU A 475 -5.35 30.77 -13.01
CA GLU A 475 -5.69 32.05 -12.37
C GLU A 475 -5.94 33.15 -13.41
N LYS A 476 -5.08 33.26 -14.43
CA LYS A 476 -5.28 34.22 -15.54
C LYS A 476 -6.57 34.00 -16.31
N LEU A 477 -6.93 32.73 -16.57
CA LEU A 477 -8.19 32.40 -17.27
C LEU A 477 -9.40 32.83 -16.43
N LEU A 478 -9.38 32.55 -15.13
CA LEU A 478 -10.48 32.91 -14.23
C LEU A 478 -10.57 34.42 -14.00
N ALA A 479 -9.44 35.11 -13.83
CA ALA A 479 -9.39 36.57 -13.70
C ALA A 479 -9.89 37.27 -14.97
N ALA A 480 -9.68 36.67 -16.15
CA ALA A 480 -10.26 37.14 -17.40
C ALA A 480 -11.76 36.80 -17.55
N GLY A 481 -12.39 36.13 -16.57
CA GLY A 481 -13.79 35.73 -16.65
C GLY A 481 -14.07 34.73 -17.77
N ALA A 482 -13.13 33.82 -18.05
CA ALA A 482 -13.37 32.72 -18.99
C ALA A 482 -14.45 31.76 -18.42
N PRO A 483 -15.53 31.45 -19.17
CA PRO A 483 -16.57 30.52 -18.73
C PRO A 483 -16.06 29.07 -18.84
N ILE A 484 -15.19 28.67 -17.92
CA ILE A 484 -14.62 27.32 -17.82
C ILE A 484 -15.08 26.69 -16.49
N ASP A 485 -15.60 25.48 -16.57
CA ASP A 485 -16.22 24.74 -15.46
C ASP A 485 -15.24 23.76 -14.79
N GLY A 486 -14.16 23.38 -15.48
CA GLY A 486 -13.14 22.46 -14.96
C GLY A 486 -11.84 22.45 -15.74
N PHE A 487 -10.80 21.90 -15.13
CA PHE A 487 -9.43 21.91 -15.66
C PHE A 487 -8.78 20.52 -15.64
N GLY A 488 -8.19 20.14 -16.78
CA GLY A 488 -7.34 18.96 -16.90
C GLY A 488 -5.88 19.38 -16.88
N VAL A 489 -5.16 18.99 -15.83
CA VAL A 489 -3.77 19.42 -15.62
C VAL A 489 -2.85 18.21 -15.72
N GLY A 490 -1.85 18.30 -16.60
CA GLY A 490 -0.91 17.23 -16.89
C GLY A 490 0.49 17.55 -16.41
N THR A 491 1.39 17.81 -17.36
CA THR A 491 2.85 17.93 -17.14
C THR A 491 3.22 18.86 -16.00
N ALA A 492 2.69 20.09 -15.96
CA ALA A 492 3.15 21.10 -15.01
C ALA A 492 2.91 20.69 -13.54
N MET A 493 1.81 19.99 -13.28
CA MET A 493 1.51 19.38 -11.99
C MET A 493 2.28 18.08 -11.80
N GLY A 494 2.25 17.20 -12.80
CA GLY A 494 2.86 15.87 -12.81
C GLY A 494 4.35 15.84 -12.49
N VAL A 495 5.13 16.75 -13.09
CA VAL A 495 6.58 16.83 -12.87
C VAL A 495 6.97 17.98 -11.94
N SER A 496 5.98 18.65 -11.34
CA SER A 496 6.18 19.84 -10.50
C SER A 496 7.14 20.84 -11.16
N LYS A 497 6.77 21.35 -12.34
CA LYS A 497 7.69 22.07 -13.25
C LYS A 497 8.34 23.31 -12.62
N ASP A 498 7.66 23.97 -11.69
CA ASP A 498 8.16 25.09 -10.88
C ASP A 498 9.27 24.66 -9.93
N VAL A 499 9.04 23.56 -9.19
CA VAL A 499 9.91 23.07 -8.13
C VAL A 499 10.03 21.56 -8.31
N PRO A 500 11.03 21.06 -9.05
CA PRO A 500 11.15 19.62 -9.31
C PRO A 500 11.76 18.83 -8.14
N SER A 501 12.23 19.51 -7.08
CA SER A 501 12.79 18.87 -5.89
C SER A 501 12.67 19.75 -4.63
N LEU A 502 12.66 19.11 -3.46
CA LEU A 502 12.69 19.74 -2.15
C LEU A 502 14.05 19.56 -1.47
N ASP A 503 14.46 20.54 -0.64
CA ASP A 503 15.63 20.43 0.27
C ASP A 503 15.30 19.59 1.52
N ILE A 504 14.81 18.37 1.27
CA ILE A 504 14.50 17.40 2.32
C ILE A 504 15.77 16.70 2.79
N ALA A 505 15.85 16.42 4.08
CA ALA A 505 16.99 15.73 4.67
C ALA A 505 16.55 14.86 5.84
N TYR A 506 17.10 13.66 5.91
CA TYR A 506 16.99 12.72 7.02
C TYR A 506 18.31 12.72 7.79
N LYS A 507 18.27 12.92 9.11
CA LYS A 507 19.50 13.20 9.88
C LYS A 507 19.45 12.61 11.27
N LEU A 508 20.56 12.01 11.70
CA LEU A 508 20.80 11.60 13.08
C LEU A 508 20.78 12.82 14.01
N THR A 509 19.89 12.83 15.00
CA THR A 509 19.78 13.89 16.02
C THR A 509 20.07 13.38 17.43
N GLU A 510 19.98 12.06 17.66
CA GLU A 510 20.36 11.40 18.91
C GLU A 510 20.92 10.00 18.65
N TYR A 511 21.97 9.59 19.39
CA TYR A 511 22.44 8.20 19.43
C TYR A 511 22.84 7.80 20.85
N ALA A 512 22.28 6.70 21.34
CA ALA A 512 22.48 6.17 22.69
C ALA A 512 22.14 7.18 23.79
N GLY A 513 21.02 7.90 23.67
CA GLY A 513 20.58 8.92 24.63
C GLY A 513 21.41 10.22 24.58
N HIS A 514 22.33 10.35 23.61
CA HIS A 514 23.18 11.52 23.47
C HIS A 514 22.87 12.26 22.18
N GLY A 515 22.47 13.53 22.33
CA GLY A 515 22.21 14.44 21.22
C GLY A 515 23.42 14.57 20.28
N ARG A 516 23.15 14.59 18.98
CA ARG A 516 24.12 14.66 17.89
C ARG A 516 23.87 15.89 17.05
N VAL A 517 24.97 16.56 16.69
CA VAL A 517 24.95 17.77 15.88
C VAL A 517 25.84 17.55 14.66
N LYS A 518 25.34 17.94 13.50
CA LYS A 518 26.17 18.17 12.32
C LYS A 518 26.32 19.67 12.12
N LEU A 519 27.56 20.14 12.26
CA LEU A 519 27.93 21.51 11.96
C LEU A 519 28.24 21.64 10.47
N SER A 520 27.70 22.67 9.83
CA SER A 520 28.11 23.07 8.49
C SER A 520 28.13 24.60 8.41
N SER A 521 28.93 25.15 7.50
CA SER A 521 29.01 26.60 7.28
C SER A 521 27.69 27.23 6.81
N THR A 522 26.70 26.41 6.42
CA THR A 522 25.43 26.87 5.84
C THR A 522 24.18 26.24 6.44
N ARG A 523 24.30 25.23 7.31
CA ARG A 523 23.17 24.51 7.92
C ARG A 523 23.58 23.77 9.20
N THR A 524 22.88 24.02 10.29
CA THR A 524 23.05 23.30 11.57
C THR A 524 21.94 22.27 11.73
N VAL A 525 22.30 21.08 12.21
CA VAL A 525 21.34 20.08 12.72
C VAL A 525 21.23 20.29 14.21
N LEU A 526 20.02 20.50 14.72
CA LEU A 526 19.79 20.63 16.16
C LEU A 526 19.80 19.24 16.80
N ALA A 527 20.38 19.15 17.99
CA ALA A 527 20.40 17.92 18.78
C ALA A 527 19.08 17.73 19.53
N GLY A 528 18.75 16.46 19.78
CA GLY A 528 17.48 16.03 20.39
C GLY A 528 16.55 15.60 19.30
#